data_AF-A0A0W1JGJ9-F1
#
_entry.id   AF-A0A0W1JGJ9-F1
#
_cell.length_a   1.000
_cell.length_b   1.000
_cell.length_c   1.000
_cell.angle_alpha   90.00
_cell.angle_beta   90.00
_cell.angle_gamma   90.00
#
_symmetry.space_group_name_H-M   'P 1'
#
loop_
_entity.id
_entity.type
_entity.pdbx_description
1 polymer ?
#
loop_
_entity_poly.entity_id
_entity_poly.type
_entity_poly.pdbx_seq_one_letter_code
_entity_poly.pdbx_strand_id
1 'polypeptide(L)'
;MKTNQKKTEQTLQIPMAVQQCCGFTDAETLAVMAADSVCVIHKGELTALELIHVITALSELASDMTIHLAKACGLCNNCSDEKSEAGAECDCGNNPSEWVANCSLCHDLLDESQSIHIPDYLLEEAGIPKGAKLEAYTDGNSGEITVVEADIQQDLGDVPPCILSVLAQSGICLAALDELIMQESIIYGK
;
A
#
# COMPACT_ATOMS: atom_id res chain seq x y z
N MET A 1 30.07 -14.35 -29.98
CA MET A 1 29.84 -12.92 -30.28
C MET A 1 28.88 -12.39 -29.23
N LYS A 2 29.31 -11.46 -28.37
CA LYS A 2 28.46 -10.85 -27.35
C LYS A 2 27.81 -9.62 -27.98
N THR A 3 26.50 -9.65 -28.21
CA THR A 3 25.74 -8.49 -28.69
C THR A 3 25.63 -7.46 -27.57
N ASN A 4 26.31 -6.33 -27.74
CA ASN A 4 26.09 -5.13 -26.94
C ASN A 4 24.65 -4.63 -27.18
N GLN A 5 23.76 -4.83 -26.21
CA GLN A 5 22.50 -4.08 -26.16
C GLN A 5 22.84 -2.62 -25.85
N LYS A 6 22.81 -1.80 -26.90
CA LYS A 6 22.89 -0.34 -26.78
C LYS A 6 21.62 0.11 -26.06
N LYS A 7 21.74 0.47 -24.79
CA LYS A 7 20.66 1.09 -24.00
C LYS A 7 20.23 2.35 -24.75
N THR A 8 19.07 2.32 -25.38
CA THR A 8 18.53 3.49 -26.09
C THR A 8 18.19 4.56 -25.07
N GLU A 9 18.85 5.71 -25.16
CA GLU A 9 18.43 6.91 -24.43
C GLU A 9 17.01 7.27 -24.90
N GLN A 10 16.04 7.16 -24.01
CA GLN A 10 14.65 7.54 -24.27
C GLN A 10 14.46 8.99 -23.84
N THR A 11 14.00 9.84 -24.76
CA THR A 11 13.68 11.24 -24.45
C THR A 11 12.24 11.32 -23.96
N LEU A 12 12.04 11.69 -22.70
CA LEU A 12 10.72 12.03 -22.14
C LEU A 12 10.42 13.50 -22.42
N GLN A 13 9.30 13.79 -23.09
CA GLN A 13 8.86 15.16 -23.34
C GLN A 13 7.73 15.52 -22.38
N ILE A 14 7.90 16.60 -21.63
CA ILE A 14 6.85 17.16 -20.77
C ILE A 14 5.98 18.08 -21.63
N PRO A 15 4.65 17.90 -21.70
CA PRO A 15 3.77 18.80 -22.46
C PRO A 15 3.90 20.26 -21.98
N MET A 16 3.86 21.22 -22.91
CA MET A 16 4.01 22.65 -22.57
C MET A 16 3.01 23.14 -21.52
N ALA A 17 1.78 22.63 -21.55
CA ALA A 17 0.77 22.97 -20.53
C ALA A 17 1.23 22.56 -19.12
N VAL A 18 1.84 21.38 -18.97
CA VAL A 18 2.38 20.90 -17.68
C VAL A 18 3.58 21.74 -17.28
N GLN A 19 4.47 22.07 -18.22
CA GLN A 19 5.62 22.94 -17.94
C GLN A 19 5.18 24.32 -17.43
N GLN A 20 4.12 24.89 -18.02
CA GLN A 20 3.53 26.15 -17.58
C GLN A 20 2.91 26.03 -16.19
N CYS A 21 2.13 24.98 -15.92
CA CYS A 21 1.56 24.72 -14.60
C CYS A 21 2.63 24.56 -13.52
N CYS A 22 3.75 23.92 -13.83
CA CYS A 22 4.86 23.69 -12.90
C CYS A 22 5.83 24.87 -12.79
N GLY A 23 5.62 25.97 -13.53
CA GLY A 23 6.51 27.14 -13.51
C GLY A 23 7.92 26.86 -14.08
N PHE A 24 8.03 25.90 -15.01
CA PHE A 24 9.29 25.53 -15.65
C PHE A 24 9.70 26.47 -16.79
N THR A 25 8.77 27.30 -17.28
CA THR A 25 9.05 28.25 -18.37
C THR A 25 10.12 29.28 -18.01
N ASP A 26 10.25 29.57 -16.73
CA ASP A 26 11.17 30.59 -16.20
C ASP A 26 12.40 29.95 -15.54
N ALA A 27 12.54 28.62 -15.61
CA ALA A 27 13.62 27.88 -14.99
C ALA A 27 14.82 27.75 -15.94
N GLU A 28 16.01 28.18 -15.50
CA GLU A 28 17.25 28.04 -16.29
C GLU A 28 17.68 26.58 -16.43
N THR A 29 17.45 25.77 -15.39
CA THR A 29 17.75 24.34 -15.36
C THR A 29 16.62 23.59 -14.66
N LEU A 30 16.47 22.31 -15.00
CA LEU A 30 15.58 21.37 -14.31
C LEU A 30 16.43 20.29 -13.63
N ALA A 31 15.96 19.83 -12.48
CA ALA A 31 16.52 18.70 -11.76
C ALA A 31 15.46 17.60 -11.60
N VAL A 32 15.94 16.36 -11.41
CA VAL A 32 15.09 15.19 -11.22
C VAL A 32 15.52 14.49 -9.94
N MET A 33 14.55 14.27 -9.06
CA MET A 33 14.68 13.41 -7.90
C MET A 33 13.97 12.09 -8.20
N ALA A 34 14.64 10.95 -7.99
CA ALA A 34 14.08 9.63 -8.30
C ALA A 34 13.99 8.79 -7.02
N ALA A 35 12.87 8.10 -6.87
CA ALA A 35 12.63 7.06 -5.89
C ALA A 35 12.03 5.85 -6.61
N ASP A 36 11.82 4.74 -5.90
CA ASP A 36 11.18 3.57 -6.48
C ASP A 36 9.78 3.96 -7.01
N SER A 37 9.51 3.60 -8.27
CA SER A 37 8.26 3.86 -9.00
C SER A 37 7.85 5.33 -9.24
N VAL A 38 8.59 6.32 -8.72
CA VAL A 38 8.24 7.76 -8.86
C VAL A 38 9.47 8.61 -9.15
N CYS A 39 9.32 9.57 -10.07
CA CYS A 39 10.29 10.66 -10.23
C CYS A 39 9.60 12.01 -10.09
N VAL A 40 10.29 12.97 -9.46
CA VAL A 40 9.83 14.34 -9.27
C VAL A 40 10.75 15.26 -10.06
N ILE A 41 10.15 16.01 -10.99
CA ILE A 41 10.85 17.02 -11.79
C ILE A 41 10.59 18.38 -11.15
N HIS A 42 11.64 19.16 -10.94
CA HIS A 42 11.55 20.49 -10.33
C HIS A 42 12.61 21.44 -10.92
N LYS A 43 12.58 22.72 -10.54
CA LYS A 43 13.63 23.69 -10.92
C LYS A 43 14.99 23.24 -10.36
N GLY A 44 16.07 23.45 -11.11
CA GLY A 44 17.41 23.02 -10.73
C GLY A 44 17.92 23.68 -9.44
N GLU A 45 17.56 24.95 -9.23
CA GLU A 45 17.76 25.66 -7.98
C GLU A 45 16.40 26.06 -7.40
N LEU A 46 16.23 25.87 -6.09
CA LEU A 46 15.02 26.21 -5.36
C LEU A 46 15.38 27.11 -4.18
N THR A 47 14.66 28.20 -4.02
CA THR A 47 14.63 28.94 -2.75
C THR A 47 13.92 28.10 -1.67
N ALA A 48 14.09 28.48 -0.40
CA ALA A 48 13.42 27.78 0.70
C ALA A 48 11.89 27.75 0.54
N LEU A 49 11.29 28.85 0.06
CA LEU A 49 9.85 28.92 -0.17
C LEU A 49 9.41 28.05 -1.35
N GLU A 50 10.19 28.00 -2.44
CA GLU A 50 9.89 27.11 -3.57
C GLU A 50 10.01 25.64 -3.17
N LEU A 51 10.99 25.27 -2.34
CA LEU A 51 11.09 23.92 -1.80
C LEU A 51 9.89 23.58 -0.90
N ILE A 52 9.44 24.50 -0.06
CA ILE A 52 8.21 24.32 0.74
C ILE A 52 7.01 24.09 -0.17
N HIS A 53 6.85 24.85 -1.25
CA HIS A 53 5.76 24.63 -2.21
C HIS A 53 5.83 23.26 -2.89
N VAL A 54 7.02 22.77 -3.24
CA VAL A 54 7.21 21.41 -3.76
C VAL A 54 6.75 20.37 -2.73
N ILE A 55 7.15 20.51 -1.46
CA ILE A 55 6.73 19.60 -0.37
C ILE A 55 5.21 19.60 -0.21
N THR A 56 4.58 20.78 -0.22
CA THR A 56 3.12 20.90 -0.11
C THR A 56 2.42 20.20 -1.28
N ALA A 57 2.85 20.46 -2.52
CA ALA A 57 2.24 19.84 -3.70
C ALA A 57 2.39 18.30 -3.71
N LEU A 58 3.55 17.78 -3.29
CA LEU A 58 3.75 16.33 -3.16
C LEU A 58 2.85 15.74 -2.07
N SER A 59 2.64 16.46 -0.96
CA SER A 59 1.76 16.02 0.12
C SER A 59 0.29 16.01 -0.30
N GLU A 60 -0.14 16.99 -1.08
CA GLU A 60 -1.49 17.04 -1.67
C GLU A 60 -1.71 15.87 -2.65
N LEU A 61 -0.77 15.62 -3.56
CA LEU A 61 -0.84 14.48 -4.48
C LEU A 61 -0.87 13.13 -3.73
N ALA A 62 -0.06 12.97 -2.68
CA ALA A 62 -0.09 11.78 -1.85
C ALA A 62 -1.44 11.60 -1.14
N SER A 63 -2.06 12.70 -0.69
CA SER A 63 -3.40 12.68 -0.10
C SER A 63 -4.46 12.26 -1.12
N ASP A 64 -4.39 12.78 -2.35
CA ASP A 64 -5.30 12.39 -3.44
C ASP A 64 -5.18 10.90 -3.79
N MET A 65 -3.95 10.37 -3.86
CA MET A 65 -3.70 8.94 -4.06
C MET A 65 -4.25 8.11 -2.89
N THR A 66 -4.10 8.58 -1.66
CA THR A 66 -4.66 7.94 -0.46
C THR A 66 -6.19 7.86 -0.55
N ILE A 67 -6.87 8.87 -1.10
CA ILE A 67 -8.31 8.84 -1.34
C ILE A 67 -8.68 7.76 -2.37
N HIS A 68 -7.86 7.56 -3.41
CA HIS A 68 -8.12 6.50 -4.41
C HIS A 68 -7.99 5.11 -3.78
N LEU A 69 -6.96 4.91 -2.95
CA LEU A 69 -6.77 3.69 -2.17
C LEU A 69 -7.96 3.45 -1.22
N ALA A 70 -8.35 4.49 -0.47
CA ALA A 70 -9.49 4.44 0.46
C ALA A 70 -10.79 4.03 -0.23
N LYS A 71 -11.05 4.55 -1.43
CA LYS A 71 -12.24 4.19 -2.23
C LYS A 71 -12.25 2.73 -2.67
N ALA A 72 -11.09 2.16 -2.96
CA ALA A 72 -10.98 0.76 -3.33
C ALA A 72 -11.20 -0.17 -2.13
N CYS A 73 -10.69 0.21 -0.95
CA CYS A 73 -10.79 -0.61 0.27
C CYS A 73 -12.13 -0.44 1.00
N GLY A 74 -12.77 0.73 0.86
CA GLY A 74 -13.94 1.09 1.65
C GLY A 74 -13.63 1.46 3.11
N LEU A 75 -14.68 1.87 3.82
CA LEU A 75 -14.62 2.12 5.26
C LEU A 75 -14.80 0.82 6.02
N CYS A 76 -14.07 0.66 7.12
CA CYS A 76 -14.22 -0.49 7.98
C CYS A 76 -15.58 -0.46 8.69
N ASN A 77 -16.32 -1.54 8.56
CA ASN A 77 -17.62 -1.76 9.18
C ASN A 77 -17.60 -3.06 10.02
N ASN A 78 -16.49 -3.30 10.73
CA ASN A 78 -16.20 -4.56 11.42
C ASN A 78 -16.01 -5.77 10.49
N CYS A 79 -15.70 -5.55 9.19
CA CYS A 79 -15.39 -6.60 8.20
C CYS A 79 -16.37 -7.79 8.25
N SER A 80 -17.63 -7.52 8.58
CA SER A 80 -18.64 -8.57 8.71
C SER A 80 -19.13 -8.89 7.31
N ASP A 81 -18.94 -10.14 6.89
CA ASP A 81 -19.39 -10.64 5.59
C ASP A 81 -20.82 -10.19 5.32
N GLU A 82 -20.98 -9.40 4.26
CA GLU A 82 -22.21 -9.08 3.53
C GLU A 82 -23.49 -9.78 4.07
N LYS A 83 -24.12 -9.15 5.08
CA LYS A 83 -25.56 -9.10 5.40
C LYS A 83 -25.73 -8.66 6.86
N SER A 84 -25.47 -7.39 7.15
CA SER A 84 -26.34 -6.76 8.15
C SER A 84 -27.73 -6.76 7.52
N GLU A 85 -28.63 -7.61 8.01
CA GLU A 85 -30.06 -7.38 7.81
C GLU A 85 -30.30 -5.90 8.11
N ALA A 86 -30.90 -5.19 7.16
CA ALA A 86 -31.11 -3.75 7.24
C ALA A 86 -31.71 -3.39 8.62
N GLY A 87 -30.90 -2.81 9.52
CA GLY A 87 -31.34 -2.44 10.86
C GLY A 87 -30.43 -2.82 12.03
N ALA A 88 -29.30 -3.51 11.84
CA ALA A 88 -28.26 -3.51 12.88
C ALA A 88 -27.53 -2.16 12.82
N GLU A 89 -27.95 -1.20 13.65
CA GLU A 89 -27.18 0.00 13.92
C GLU A 89 -25.79 -0.45 14.38
N CYS A 90 -24.81 -0.25 13.51
CA CYS A 90 -23.41 -0.28 13.91
C CYS A 90 -23.26 0.78 15.01
N ASP A 91 -23.20 0.36 16.27
CA ASP A 91 -22.79 1.21 17.41
C ASP A 91 -21.29 1.51 17.34
N CYS A 92 -20.77 1.59 16.12
CA CYS A 92 -19.46 2.11 15.84
C CYS A 92 -19.56 3.61 16.06
N GLY A 93 -18.95 4.08 17.15
CA GLY A 93 -18.92 5.48 17.52
C GLY A 93 -18.56 6.39 16.33
N ASN A 94 -18.87 7.68 16.42
CA ASN A 94 -18.67 8.65 15.33
C ASN A 94 -17.18 8.91 14.96
N ASN A 95 -16.25 8.04 15.36
CA ASN A 95 -14.83 8.14 15.13
C ASN A 95 -14.33 7.01 14.21
N PRO A 96 -13.91 7.32 12.97
CA PRO A 96 -13.41 6.33 12.01
C PRO A 96 -12.29 5.43 12.54
N SER A 97 -11.42 5.94 13.42
CA SER A 97 -10.31 5.14 13.95
C SER A 97 -10.76 4.01 14.87
N GLU A 98 -11.90 4.17 15.56
CA GLU A 98 -12.47 3.13 16.43
C GLU A 98 -13.02 1.96 15.64
N TRP A 99 -13.47 2.20 14.40
CA TRP A 99 -14.03 1.14 13.55
C TRP A 99 -12.99 0.08 13.21
N VAL A 100 -11.78 0.53 12.89
CA VAL A 100 -10.65 -0.35 12.58
C VAL A 100 -10.12 -1.01 13.85
N ALA A 101 -9.97 -0.24 14.93
CA ALA A 101 -9.46 -0.76 16.20
C ALA A 101 -10.37 -1.83 16.83
N ASN A 102 -11.69 -1.71 16.65
CA ASN A 102 -12.67 -2.66 17.17
C ASN A 102 -12.99 -3.80 16.20
N CYS A 103 -12.42 -3.76 14.98
CA CYS A 103 -12.60 -4.83 14.02
C CYS A 103 -11.62 -5.95 14.28
N SER A 104 -12.10 -7.17 14.55
CA SER A 104 -11.23 -8.32 14.84
C SER A 104 -10.24 -8.60 13.70
N LEU A 105 -10.71 -8.62 12.45
CA LEU A 105 -9.85 -8.89 11.29
C LEU A 105 -8.75 -7.83 11.12
N CYS A 106 -9.10 -6.54 11.23
CA CYS A 106 -8.10 -5.47 11.14
C CYS A 106 -7.16 -5.46 12.35
N HIS A 107 -7.67 -5.79 13.54
CA HIS A 107 -6.87 -5.87 14.76
C HIS A 107 -5.85 -7.00 14.68
N ASP A 108 -6.28 -8.19 14.26
CA ASP A 108 -5.43 -9.38 14.14
C ASP A 108 -4.29 -9.16 13.13
N LEU A 109 -4.56 -8.45 12.03
CA LEU A 109 -3.55 -8.06 11.04
C LEU A 109 -2.49 -7.08 11.58
N LEU A 110 -2.83 -6.31 12.62
CA LEU A 110 -1.92 -5.34 13.24
C LEU A 110 -1.24 -5.88 14.52
N ASP A 111 -1.78 -6.95 15.11
CA ASP A 111 -1.30 -7.53 16.35
C ASP A 111 -0.23 -8.60 16.08
N GLU A 112 1.04 -8.16 16.10
CA GLU A 112 2.19 -9.06 15.98
C GLU A 112 2.21 -10.18 17.04
N SER A 113 1.50 -10.03 18.16
CA SER A 113 1.45 -11.06 19.21
C SER A 113 0.68 -12.31 18.80
N GLN A 114 -0.15 -12.24 17.75
CA GLN A 114 -0.85 -13.39 17.16
C GLN A 114 0.02 -14.17 16.16
N SER A 115 1.25 -13.72 15.90
CA SER A 115 2.15 -14.39 14.95
C SER A 115 2.67 -15.73 15.49
N ILE A 116 2.54 -16.78 14.68
CA ILE A 116 3.10 -18.11 14.98
C ILE A 116 4.42 -18.24 14.23
N HIS A 117 5.52 -18.32 14.97
CA HIS A 117 6.85 -18.55 14.38
C HIS A 117 7.10 -20.04 14.13
N ILE A 118 7.24 -20.44 12.86
CA ILE A 118 7.65 -21.79 12.48
C ILE A 118 9.19 -21.88 12.51
N PRO A 119 9.77 -22.80 13.31
CA PRO A 119 11.22 -23.01 13.31
C PRO A 119 11.80 -23.34 11.92
N ASP A 120 12.96 -22.76 11.60
CA ASP A 120 13.66 -22.94 10.31
C ASP A 120 13.81 -24.41 9.89
N TYR A 121 14.11 -25.31 10.83
CA TYR A 121 14.30 -26.73 10.51
C TYR A 121 13.03 -27.40 9.98
N LEU A 122 11.84 -26.97 10.43
CA LEU A 122 10.56 -27.49 9.91
C LEU A 122 10.28 -26.96 8.51
N LEU A 123 10.65 -25.70 8.24
CA LEU A 123 10.53 -25.11 6.90
C LEU A 123 11.45 -25.83 5.91
N GLU A 124 12.70 -26.08 6.31
CA GLU A 124 13.68 -26.81 5.49
C GLU A 124 13.20 -28.24 5.17
N GLU A 125 12.66 -28.97 6.16
CA GLU A 125 12.10 -30.30 5.96
C GLU A 125 10.86 -30.30 5.04
N ALA A 126 10.06 -29.23 5.10
CA ALA A 126 8.93 -29.00 4.20
C ALA A 126 9.33 -28.51 2.80
N GLY A 127 10.60 -28.16 2.59
CA GLY A 127 11.11 -27.60 1.34
C GLY A 127 10.76 -26.12 1.13
N ILE A 128 10.35 -25.41 2.19
CA ILE A 128 9.99 -23.99 2.15
C ILE A 128 11.25 -23.14 2.38
N PRO A 129 11.58 -22.18 1.50
CA PRO A 129 12.75 -21.32 1.66
C PRO A 129 12.67 -20.46 2.94
N LYS A 130 13.83 -20.23 3.56
CA LYS A 130 13.92 -19.33 4.71
C LYS A 130 13.51 -17.91 4.33
N GLY A 131 12.59 -17.34 5.09
CA GLY A 131 12.06 -15.99 4.88
C GLY A 131 11.00 -15.90 3.78
N ALA A 132 10.56 -17.02 3.21
CA ALA A 132 9.37 -17.04 2.36
C ALA A 132 8.13 -16.68 3.20
N LYS A 133 7.22 -15.91 2.61
CA LYS A 133 5.89 -15.69 3.18
C LYS A 133 5.11 -16.99 3.17
N LEU A 134 4.31 -17.18 4.22
CA LEU A 134 3.59 -18.41 4.49
C LEU A 134 2.10 -18.17 4.39
N GLU A 135 1.38 -19.12 3.82
CA GLU A 135 -0.08 -19.15 3.83
C GLU A 135 -0.56 -20.33 4.65
N ALA A 136 -1.63 -20.14 5.41
CA ALA A 136 -2.18 -21.13 6.31
C ALA A 136 -3.66 -21.39 6.01
N TYR A 137 -4.01 -22.67 5.93
CA TYR A 137 -5.39 -23.12 5.74
C TYR A 137 -5.80 -24.05 6.87
N THR A 138 -7.10 -24.03 7.17
CA THR A 138 -7.70 -24.97 8.12
C THR A 138 -8.58 -25.96 7.36
N ASP A 139 -8.50 -27.23 7.74
CA ASP A 139 -9.58 -28.18 7.44
C ASP A 139 -10.52 -28.17 8.64
N GLY A 140 -11.73 -27.62 8.46
CA GLY A 140 -12.68 -27.24 9.51
C GLY A 140 -13.19 -28.35 10.42
N ASN A 141 -12.65 -29.57 10.32
CA ASN A 141 -13.04 -30.74 11.12
C ASN A 141 -11.87 -31.50 11.74
N SER A 142 -10.61 -31.26 11.33
CA SER A 142 -9.45 -32.02 11.83
C SER A 142 -8.74 -31.33 12.99
N GLY A 143 -8.93 -30.02 13.14
CA GLY A 143 -8.10 -29.19 14.03
C GLY A 143 -6.67 -29.03 13.53
N GLU A 144 -6.40 -29.42 12.28
CA GLU A 144 -5.10 -29.27 11.62
C GLU A 144 -5.05 -27.92 10.89
N ILE A 145 -3.92 -27.24 11.05
CA ILE A 145 -3.56 -26.07 10.27
C ILE A 145 -2.45 -26.52 9.31
N THR A 146 -2.70 -26.41 8.01
CA THR A 146 -1.70 -26.69 6.99
C THR A 146 -1.03 -25.38 6.60
N VAL A 147 0.29 -25.33 6.70
CA VAL A 147 1.08 -24.17 6.32
C VAL A 147 1.92 -24.52 5.09
N VAL A 148 1.88 -23.64 4.10
CA VAL A 148 2.60 -23.78 2.83
C VAL A 148 3.35 -22.48 2.51
N GLU A 149 4.29 -22.55 1.57
CA GLU A 149 4.84 -21.34 0.94
C GLU A 149 3.70 -20.61 0.22
N ALA A 150 3.55 -19.30 0.47
CA ALA A 150 2.54 -18.49 -0.18
C ALA A 150 2.89 -18.28 -1.66
N ASP A 151 1.92 -18.48 -2.56
CA ASP A 151 2.09 -18.19 -3.98
C ASP A 151 2.37 -16.69 -4.22
N ILE A 152 1.81 -15.84 -3.36
CA ILE A 152 1.92 -14.39 -3.42
C ILE A 152 2.71 -13.91 -2.21
N GLN A 153 3.83 -13.27 -2.48
CA GLN A 153 4.76 -12.80 -1.45
C GLN A 153 4.47 -11.36 -1.03
N GLN A 154 3.34 -10.80 -1.43
CA GLN A 154 2.91 -9.45 -1.06
C GLN A 154 1.71 -9.50 -0.12
N ASP A 155 1.77 -8.75 0.98
CA ASP A 155 0.70 -8.64 1.98
C ASP A 155 0.72 -7.26 2.65
N LEU A 156 -0.17 -7.03 3.60
CA LEU A 156 -0.24 -5.80 4.37
C LEU A 156 1.07 -5.47 5.11
N GLY A 157 1.89 -6.46 5.44
CA GLY A 157 3.18 -6.30 6.12
C GLY A 157 4.24 -5.59 5.26
N ASP A 158 4.07 -5.55 3.93
CA ASP A 158 4.95 -4.76 3.06
C ASP A 158 4.63 -3.26 3.08
N VAL A 159 3.49 -2.87 3.64
CA VAL A 159 3.07 -1.48 3.72
C VAL A 159 3.77 -0.81 4.92
N PRO A 160 4.42 0.36 4.73
CA PRO A 160 5.07 1.06 5.82
C PRO A 160 4.11 1.36 6.99
N PRO A 161 4.52 1.15 8.25
CA PRO A 161 3.64 1.34 9.42
C PRO A 161 3.03 2.74 9.53
N CYS A 162 3.73 3.77 9.06
CA CYS A 162 3.21 5.13 9.04
C CYS A 162 1.97 5.28 8.12
N ILE A 163 1.96 4.59 6.97
CA ILE A 163 0.83 4.57 6.04
C ILE A 163 -0.32 3.77 6.64
N LEU A 164 -0.05 2.58 7.20
CA LEU A 164 -1.07 1.80 7.90
C LEU A 164 -1.76 2.61 9.01
N SER A 165 -0.99 3.38 9.78
CA SER A 165 -1.53 4.25 10.82
C SER A 165 -2.47 5.32 10.26
N VAL A 166 -2.09 5.99 9.17
CA VAL A 166 -2.94 7.00 8.51
C VAL A 166 -4.23 6.38 7.97
N LEU A 167 -4.14 5.20 7.35
CA LEU A 167 -5.30 4.49 6.81
C LEU A 167 -6.25 4.04 7.93
N ALA A 168 -5.72 3.44 8.98
CA ALA A 168 -6.48 3.02 10.15
C ALA A 168 -7.17 4.21 10.85
N GLN A 169 -6.45 5.32 11.05
CA GLN A 169 -7.01 6.54 11.64
C GLN A 169 -8.13 7.15 10.77
N SER A 170 -8.05 6.96 9.46
CA SER A 170 -9.07 7.39 8.50
C SER A 170 -10.26 6.43 8.41
N GLY A 171 -10.26 5.34 9.18
CA GLY A 171 -11.29 4.31 9.19
C GLY A 171 -11.31 3.41 7.96
N ILE A 172 -10.21 3.36 7.20
CA ILE A 172 -10.09 2.53 6.00
C ILE A 172 -9.93 1.06 6.42
N CYS A 173 -10.63 0.17 5.73
CA CYS A 173 -10.57 -1.26 6.00
C CYS A 173 -9.21 -1.85 5.63
N LEU A 174 -8.41 -2.25 6.62
CA LEU A 174 -7.09 -2.84 6.40
C LEU A 174 -7.18 -4.29 5.91
N ALA A 175 -8.21 -5.05 6.31
CA ALA A 175 -8.43 -6.40 5.79
C ALA A 175 -8.77 -6.37 4.28
N ALA A 176 -9.58 -5.41 3.84
CA ALA A 176 -9.85 -5.22 2.41
C ALA A 176 -8.60 -4.76 1.65
N LEU A 177 -7.74 -3.94 2.28
CA LEU A 177 -6.45 -3.57 1.69
C LEU A 177 -5.53 -4.79 1.53
N ASP A 178 -5.42 -5.63 2.55
CA ASP A 178 -4.65 -6.87 2.52
C ASP A 178 -5.13 -7.77 1.38
N GLU A 179 -6.44 -7.95 1.23
CA GLU A 179 -7.02 -8.69 0.10
C GLU A 179 -6.67 -8.09 -1.26
N LEU A 180 -6.74 -6.76 -1.42
CA LEU A 180 -6.39 -6.10 -2.68
C LEU A 180 -4.89 -6.28 -3.03
N ILE A 181 -4.02 -6.26 -2.01
CA ILE A 181 -2.57 -6.52 -2.18
C ILE A 181 -2.36 -7.97 -2.59
N MET A 182 -2.95 -8.92 -1.85
CA MET A 182 -2.87 -10.35 -2.16
C MET A 182 -3.44 -10.68 -3.55
N GLN A 183 -4.42 -9.93 -4.05
CA GLN A 183 -4.98 -10.14 -5.40
C GLN A 183 -4.20 -9.41 -6.51
N GLU A 184 -3.11 -8.69 -6.19
CA GLU A 184 -2.39 -7.82 -7.12
C GLU A 184 -3.32 -6.86 -7.89
N SER A 185 -4.34 -6.33 -7.19
CA SER A 185 -5.43 -5.59 -7.82
C SER A 185 -5.00 -4.24 -8.39
N ILE A 186 -5.39 -3.95 -9.64
CA ILE A 186 -5.18 -2.63 -10.26
C ILE A 186 -6.26 -1.65 -9.79
N ILE A 187 -5.87 -0.69 -8.94
CA ILE A 187 -6.78 0.29 -8.31
C ILE A 187 -6.62 1.74 -8.82
N TYR A 188 -5.62 2.03 -9.65
CA TYR A 188 -5.36 3.38 -10.18
C TYR A 188 -5.03 3.35 -11.67
N GLY A 189 -5.46 4.38 -12.42
CA GLY A 189 -5.08 4.57 -13.83
C GLY A 189 -5.85 3.74 -14.87
N LYS A 190 -7.09 3.33 -14.55
CA LYS A 190 -8.02 2.73 -15.53
C LYS A 190 -8.67 3.79 -16.43
#